data_AF-A0A1J5FHM9-F1
#
_entry.id   AF-A0A1J5FHM9-F1
#
_cell.length_a   1.000
_cell.length_b   1.000
_cell.length_c   1.000
_cell.angle_alpha   90.00
_cell.angle_beta   90.00
_cell.angle_gamma   90.00
#
_symmetry.space_group_name_H-M   'P 1'
#
loop_
_entity.id
_entity.type
_entity.pdbx_description
1 polymer ?
#
loop_
_entity_poly.entity_id
_entity_poly.type
_entity_poly.pdbx_seq_one_letter_code
_entity_poly.pdbx_strand_id
1 'polypeptide(L)'
;MISFCYFVMTPDTFKKIVKAVVEMKRPHLSSFDESRLNEIARNYSVGRTDMDATIEGLEAIYKENNDIDRKDFAKMRERLERN
;
A
#
# COMPACT_ATOMS: atom_id res chain seq x y z
N MET A 1 1.83 -4.33 -32.11
CA MET A 1 1.01 -3.68 -31.07
C MET A 1 1.70 -3.89 -29.74
N ILE A 2 2.19 -2.82 -29.13
CA ILE A 2 2.85 -2.89 -27.81
C ILE A 2 1.75 -3.25 -26.81
N SER A 3 1.72 -4.51 -26.41
CA SER A 3 0.83 -4.98 -25.35
C SER A 3 1.38 -4.40 -24.06
N PHE A 4 0.91 -3.20 -23.69
CA PHE A 4 1.08 -2.67 -22.35
C PHE A 4 0.23 -3.57 -21.44
N CYS A 5 0.81 -4.68 -21.01
CA CYS A 5 0.35 -5.41 -19.83
C CYS A 5 0.52 -4.46 -18.64
N TYR A 6 -0.42 -3.53 -18.45
CA TYR A 6 -0.62 -2.89 -17.18
C TYR A 6 -1.01 -4.01 -16.22
N PHE A 7 -0.04 -4.52 -15.47
CA PHE A 7 -0.30 -5.34 -14.31
C PHE A 7 -0.95 -4.40 -13.29
N VAL A 8 -2.26 -4.20 -13.44
CA VAL A 8 -3.04 -3.44 -12.48
C VAL A 8 -3.19 -4.35 -11.28
N MET A 9 -2.32 -4.17 -10.29
CA MET A 9 -2.39 -4.90 -9.04
C MET A 9 -3.78 -4.72 -8.44
N THR A 10 -4.42 -5.84 -8.10
CA THR A 10 -5.75 -5.80 -7.48
C THR A 10 -5.66 -5.15 -6.10
N PRO A 11 -6.76 -4.55 -5.59
CA PRO A 11 -6.77 -3.95 -4.25
C PRO A 11 -6.46 -4.98 -3.17
N ASP A 12 -6.85 -6.25 -3.38
CA ASP A 12 -6.58 -7.34 -2.45
C ASP A 12 -5.11 -7.73 -2.39
N THR A 13 -4.44 -7.82 -3.55
CA THR A 13 -2.99 -8.06 -3.61
C THR A 13 -2.23 -6.91 -2.94
N PHE A 14 -2.62 -5.67 -3.22
CA PHE A 14 -2.05 -4.49 -2.57
C PHE A 14 -2.17 -4.56 -1.05
N LYS A 15 -3.39 -4.80 -0.54
CA LYS A 15 -3.63 -4.91 0.91
C LYS A 15 -2.82 -6.03 1.54
N LYS A 16 -2.68 -7.18 0.87
CA LYS A 16 -1.85 -8.29 1.37
C LYS A 16 -0.39 -7.88 1.51
N ILE A 17 0.16 -7.13 0.55
CA ILE A 17 1.54 -6.63 0.61
C ILE A 17 1.69 -5.64 1.77
N VAL A 18 0.76 -4.68 1.89
CA VAL A 18 0.78 -3.69 2.97
C VAL A 18 0.66 -4.39 4.32
N LYS A 19 -0.39 -5.21 4.54
CA LYS A 19 -0.60 -5.97 5.77
C LYS A 19 0.62 -6.84 6.10
N ALA A 20 1.23 -7.52 5.15
CA ALA A 20 2.41 -8.34 5.43
C ALA A 20 3.65 -7.54 5.90
N VAL A 21 3.72 -6.23 5.63
CA VAL A 21 4.75 -5.35 6.18
C VAL A 21 4.32 -4.77 7.52
N VAL A 22 3.06 -4.35 7.65
CA VAL A 22 2.54 -3.69 8.87
C VAL A 22 2.24 -4.67 10.01
N GLU A 23 1.66 -5.84 9.72
CA GLU A 23 1.31 -6.87 10.71
C GLU A 23 2.53 -7.44 11.44
N MET A 24 3.75 -7.30 10.89
CA MET A 24 4.98 -7.63 11.61
C MET A 24 5.22 -6.74 12.84
N LYS A 25 4.68 -5.51 12.84
CA LYS A 25 4.84 -4.52 13.91
C LYS A 25 3.54 -4.35 14.70
N ARG A 26 2.38 -4.43 14.04
CA ARG A 26 1.06 -4.20 14.64
C ARG A 26 0.07 -5.26 14.16
N PRO A 27 -0.25 -6.28 14.97
CA PRO A 27 -1.18 -7.35 14.58
C PRO A 27 -2.63 -6.88 14.39
N HIS A 28 -2.95 -5.63 14.77
CA HIS A 28 -4.30 -5.07 14.67
C HIS A 28 -4.29 -3.62 14.15
N LEU A 29 -4.59 -3.45 12.86
CA LEU A 29 -4.95 -2.16 12.27
C LEU A 29 -6.25 -1.64 12.91
N SER A 30 -6.32 -0.34 13.19
CA SER A 30 -7.60 0.27 13.57
C SER A 30 -8.58 0.16 12.40
N SER A 31 -9.89 0.08 12.67
CA SER A 31 -10.92 0.14 11.62
C SER A 31 -10.80 1.42 10.77
N PHE A 32 -10.29 2.50 11.36
CA PHE A 32 -9.98 3.75 10.67
C PHE A 32 -8.85 3.58 9.64
N ASP A 33 -7.74 2.96 10.05
CA ASP A 33 -6.58 2.69 9.19
C ASP A 33 -6.97 1.71 8.07
N GLU A 34 -7.81 0.71 8.37
CA GLU A 34 -8.28 -0.24 7.38
C GLU A 34 -9.18 0.43 6.32
N SER A 35 -10.02 1.40 6.71
CA SER A 35 -10.82 2.18 5.76
C SER A 35 -9.95 3.03 4.83
N ARG A 36 -8.95 3.74 5.37
CA ARG A 36 -8.02 4.54 4.55
C ARG A 36 -7.17 3.66 3.62
N LEU A 37 -6.71 2.51 4.13
CA LEU A 37 -6.00 1.51 3.32
C LEU A 37 -6.87 0.98 2.17
N ASN A 38 -8.16 0.71 2.43
CA ASN A 38 -9.11 0.27 1.42
C ASN A 38 -9.30 1.32 0.32
N GLU A 39 -9.34 2.60 0.67
CA GLU A 39 -9.47 3.70 -0.30
C GLU A 39 -8.24 3.82 -1.19
N ILE A 40 -7.04 3.81 -0.60
CA ILE A 40 -5.77 3.84 -1.32
C ILE A 40 -5.66 2.64 -2.29
N ALA A 41 -5.95 1.44 -1.80
CA ALA A 41 -5.91 0.23 -2.60
C ALA A 41 -6.87 0.29 -3.80
N ARG A 42 -8.07 0.86 -3.61
CA ARG A 42 -9.03 1.07 -4.70
C ARG A 42 -8.51 2.08 -5.71
N ASN A 43 -8.02 3.23 -5.26
CA ASN A 43 -7.52 4.29 -6.13
C ASN A 43 -6.34 3.80 -6.99
N TYR A 44 -5.42 3.05 -6.38
CA TYR A 44 -4.30 2.42 -7.09
C TYR A 44 -4.80 1.41 -8.14
N SER A 45 -5.72 0.51 -7.75
CA SER A 45 -6.25 -0.52 -8.65
C SER A 45 -7.12 0.03 -9.79
N VAL A 46 -7.64 1.25 -9.71
CA VAL A 46 -8.36 1.86 -10.84
C VAL A 46 -7.47 2.82 -11.64
N GLY A 47 -6.17 2.86 -11.33
CA GLY A 47 -5.21 3.75 -11.98
C GLY A 47 -5.45 5.24 -11.69
N ARG A 48 -6.16 5.57 -10.62
CA ARG A 48 -6.42 6.96 -10.19
C ARG A 48 -5.23 7.58 -9.47
N THR A 49 -4.37 6.76 -8.89
CA THR A 49 -3.15 7.20 -8.19
C THR A 49 -1.97 6.35 -8.63
N ASP A 50 -0.81 6.99 -8.77
CA ASP A 50 0.45 6.29 -9.00
C ASP A 50 1.01 5.68 -7.70
N MET A 51 2.10 4.93 -7.83
CA MET A 51 2.70 4.22 -6.71
C MET A 51 3.30 5.18 -5.68
N ASP A 52 3.91 6.30 -6.11
CA ASP A 52 4.50 7.27 -5.19
C ASP A 52 3.43 7.94 -4.34
N ALA A 53 2.32 8.41 -4.92
CA ALA A 53 1.18 8.97 -4.18
C ALA A 53 0.53 7.93 -3.26
N THR A 54 0.52 6.67 -3.68
CA THR A 54 0.01 5.54 -2.90
C THR A 54 0.88 5.29 -1.66
N ILE A 55 2.20 5.29 -1.81
CA ILE A 55 3.16 5.15 -0.70
C ILE A 55 3.11 6.37 0.23
N GLU A 56 2.97 7.58 -0.30
CA GLU A 56 2.83 8.81 0.50
C GLU A 56 1.56 8.78 1.36
N GLY A 57 0.42 8.33 0.80
CA GLY A 57 -0.82 8.13 1.53
C GLY A 57 -0.69 7.09 2.65
N LEU A 58 0.05 6.01 2.41
CA LEU A 58 0.39 5.02 3.43
C LEU A 58 1.32 5.61 4.50
N GLU A 59 2.32 6.40 4.11
CA GLU A 59 3.20 7.09 5.04
C GLU A 59 2.39 7.98 5.99
N ALA A 60 1.45 8.77 5.45
CA ALA A 60 0.58 9.58 6.28
C ALA A 60 -0.21 8.75 7.31
N ILE A 61 -0.82 7.63 6.91
CA ILE A 61 -1.61 6.75 7.81
C ILE A 61 -0.75 6.23 8.98
N TYR A 62 0.45 5.74 8.71
CA TYR A 62 1.23 5.03 9.75
C TYR A 62 2.25 5.91 10.47
N LYS A 63 2.65 7.06 9.89
CA LYS A 63 3.50 8.05 10.54
C LYS A 63 2.77 8.79 11.65
N GLU A 64 1.48 9.08 11.46
CA GLU A 64 0.62 9.65 12.52
C GLU A 64 0.63 8.78 13.80
N ASN A 65 0.88 7.48 13.65
CA ASN A 65 0.88 6.52 14.76
C ASN A 65 2.29 6.07 15.22
N ASN A 66 3.38 6.57 14.61
CA ASN A 66 4.76 6.08 14.83
C ASN A 66 4.93 4.55 14.67
N ASP A 67 4.04 3.89 13.91
CA ASP A 67 3.98 2.43 13.84
C ASP A 67 5.02 1.83 12.87
N ILE A 68 5.51 2.63 11.91
CA ILE A 68 6.29 2.15 10.77
C ILE A 68 7.50 3.03 10.50
N ASP A 69 8.65 2.40 10.28
CA ASP A 69 9.90 3.07 9.94
C ASP A 69 10.01 3.31 8.42
N ARG A 70 10.81 4.31 8.01
CA ARG A 70 11.09 4.59 6.58
C ARG A 70 11.59 3.36 5.79
N LYS A 71 12.25 2.41 6.46
CA LYS A 71 12.73 1.15 5.86
C LYS A 71 11.59 0.21 5.47
N ASP A 72 10.52 0.18 6.25
CA ASP A 72 9.35 -0.65 5.98
C ASP A 72 8.58 -0.11 4.77
N PHE A 73 8.48 1.22 4.62
CA PHE A 73 7.95 1.85 3.40
C PHE A 73 8.80 1.52 2.16
N ALA A 74 10.13 1.54 2.29
CA ALA A 74 11.01 1.13 1.20
C ALA A 74 10.79 -0.34 0.81
N LYS A 75 10.63 -1.24 1.79
CA LYS A 75 10.32 -2.66 1.56
C LYS A 75 8.93 -2.85 0.93
N MET A 76 7.96 -2.04 1.34
CA MET A 76 6.60 -2.05 0.77
C MET A 76 6.64 -1.62 -0.70
N ARG A 77 7.34 -0.52 -1.02
CA ARG A 77 7.58 -0.06 -2.39
C ARG A 77 8.22 -1.16 -3.24
N GLU A 78 9.30 -1.77 -2.77
CA GLU A 78 9.97 -2.85 -3.50
C GLU A 78 9.02 -4.03 -3.79
N ARG A 79 8.18 -4.42 -2.83
CA ARG A 79 7.21 -5.51 -3.03
C ARG A 79 6.09 -5.12 -4.00
N LEU A 80 5.68 -3.86 -4.00
CA LEU A 80 4.69 -3.32 -4.92
C LEU A 80 5.24 -3.20 -6.34
N GLU A 81 6.51 -2.83 -6.53
CA GLU A 81 7.16 -2.74 -7.85
C GLU A 81 7.45 -4.11 -8.48
N ARG A 82 7.58 -5.16 -7.67
CA ARG A 82 7.85 -6.53 -8.15
C ARG A 82 6.60 -7.34 -8.53
N ASN A 83 5.40 -6.85 -8.26
CA ASN A 83 4.12 -7.52 -8.56
C ASN A 83 3.33 -6.76 -9.62
#